data_AF-A0A7L0YTU6-F1
#
_entry.id   AF-A0A7L0YTU6-F1
#
_cell.length_a   1.000
_cell.length_b   1.000
_cell.length_c   1.000
_cell.angle_alpha   90.00
_cell.angle_beta   90.00
_cell.angle_gamma   90.00
#
_symmetry.space_group_name_H-M   'P 1'
#
loop_
_entity.id
_entity.type
_entity.pdbx_description
1 polymer ?
#
loop_
_entity_poly.entity_id
_entity_poly.type
_entity_poly.pdbx_seq_one_letter_code
_entity_poly.pdbx_strand_id
1 'polypeptide(L)'
;DVRRAKSNASCPAPEKKKTKPMKPAKSEGNPCSAVYRRPYRDRVIHLLALRIYKKPELLARLQRDGVMQKDKGTLGKILQQVAKWNPKDNSFSLKEHLFQTLQTDWPGYTEIDKQNLKLILSR
;
A
#
# COMPACT_ATOMS: atom_id res chain seq x y z
N ASP A 1 -0.58 50.72 38.78
CA ASP A 1 -1.08 49.60 39.60
C ASP A 1 -0.41 48.32 39.11
N VAL A 2 0.53 47.77 39.89
CA VAL A 2 1.25 46.54 39.56
C VAL A 2 0.88 45.51 40.63
N ARG A 3 0.25 44.40 40.23
CA ARG A 3 -0.04 43.29 41.15
C ARG A 3 0.63 42.03 40.66
N ARG A 4 1.62 41.62 41.46
CA ARG A 4 2.48 40.46 41.33
C ARG A 4 1.88 39.26 42.09
N ALA A 5 1.87 38.12 41.38
CA ALA A 5 1.98 36.71 41.76
C ALA A 5 1.63 36.20 43.17
N LYS A 6 0.90 35.07 43.21
CA LYS A 6 1.22 33.83 43.98
C LYS A 6 0.69 32.62 43.17
N SER A 7 1.53 31.71 42.66
CA SER A 7 2.11 30.53 43.34
C SER A 7 1.06 29.52 43.79
N ASN A 8 0.93 28.40 43.07
CA ASN A 8 0.80 27.11 43.73
C ASN A 8 1.33 25.98 42.84
N ALA A 9 2.44 25.41 43.28
CA ALA A 9 3.03 24.20 42.75
C ALA A 9 2.25 22.98 43.26
N SER A 10 2.08 21.98 42.41
CA SER A 10 2.21 20.58 42.82
C SER A 10 2.29 19.68 41.60
N CYS A 11 3.50 19.19 41.31
CA CYS A 11 3.67 17.87 40.71
C CYS A 11 3.71 16.86 41.86
N PRO A 12 3.07 15.71 41.71
CA PRO A 12 3.88 14.49 41.64
C PRO A 12 3.37 13.51 40.59
N ALA A 13 4.29 12.99 39.78
CA ALA A 13 4.09 11.68 39.15
C ALA A 13 4.19 10.59 40.23
N PRO A 14 3.39 9.52 40.11
CA PRO A 14 3.99 8.21 40.21
C PRO A 14 3.55 7.23 39.10
N GLU A 15 4.45 6.28 38.92
CA GLU A 15 4.53 5.24 37.91
C GLU A 15 3.37 4.21 37.87
N LYS A 16 3.33 3.49 36.73
CA LYS A 16 2.93 2.08 36.57
C LYS A 16 1.48 1.69 36.89
N LYS A 17 0.70 1.47 35.82
CA LYS A 17 -0.11 0.23 35.72
C LYS A 17 0.13 -0.48 34.38
N LYS A 18 0.71 -1.66 34.53
CA LYS A 18 0.99 -2.68 33.55
C LYS A 18 -0.33 -3.37 33.13
N THR A 19 -0.33 -3.92 31.92
CA THR A 19 -1.15 -5.05 31.43
C THR A 19 -2.67 -4.87 31.29
N LYS A 20 -3.08 -4.65 30.03
CA LYS A 20 -3.85 -5.66 29.29
C LYS A 20 -3.19 -5.82 27.91
N PRO A 21 -2.80 -7.04 27.48
CA PRO A 21 -2.49 -7.24 26.08
C PRO A 21 -3.83 -7.10 25.35
N MET A 22 -4.01 -5.99 24.64
CA MET A 22 -5.09 -5.90 23.66
C MET A 22 -4.78 -6.98 22.64
N LYS A 23 -5.49 -8.11 22.76
CA LYS A 23 -5.56 -9.15 21.74
C LYS A 23 -5.70 -8.41 20.41
N PRO A 24 -4.86 -8.70 19.39
CA PRO A 24 -5.13 -8.17 18.06
C PRO A 24 -6.42 -8.84 17.61
N ALA A 25 -7.54 -8.17 17.87
CA ALA A 25 -8.81 -8.53 17.29
C ALA A 25 -8.52 -8.58 15.79
N LYS A 26 -8.72 -9.77 15.21
CA LYS A 26 -8.80 -9.98 13.77
C LYS A 26 -9.90 -9.05 13.29
N SER A 27 -9.52 -7.79 13.04
CA SER A 27 -10.36 -6.87 12.30
C SER A 27 -10.38 -7.54 10.94
N GLU A 28 -11.53 -8.10 10.59
CA GLU A 28 -11.92 -8.33 9.20
C GLU A 28 -11.79 -6.98 8.50
N GLY A 29 -10.54 -6.70 8.13
CA GLY A 29 -10.12 -5.45 7.58
C GLY A 29 -10.72 -5.43 6.21
N ASN A 30 -11.60 -4.46 6.00
CA ASN A 30 -12.04 -4.01 4.69
C ASN A 30 -10.91 -4.29 3.67
N PRO A 31 -11.12 -5.08 2.60
CA PRO A 31 -10.04 -5.59 1.74
C PRO A 31 -9.11 -4.48 1.22
N CYS A 32 -9.64 -3.27 1.05
CA CYS A 32 -8.85 -2.06 0.77
C CYS A 32 -7.74 -1.79 1.82
N SER A 33 -8.01 -2.04 3.11
CA SER A 33 -7.02 -1.91 4.19
C SER A 33 -5.92 -2.98 4.14
N ALA A 34 -6.24 -4.19 3.67
CA ALA A 34 -5.27 -5.27 3.54
C ALA A 34 -4.32 -5.02 2.37
N VAL A 35 -4.83 -4.52 1.24
CA VAL A 35 -4.02 -4.06 0.10
C VAL A 35 -3.23 -2.81 0.46
N TYR A 36 -3.84 -1.86 1.18
CA TYR A 36 -3.16 -0.62 1.61
C TYR A 36 -1.97 -0.88 2.54
N ARG A 37 -2.05 -1.92 3.39
CA ARG A 37 -0.95 -2.34 4.27
C ARG A 37 0.24 -2.93 3.52
N ARG A 38 0.11 -3.25 2.23
CA ARG A 38 1.22 -3.74 1.41
C ARG A 38 2.07 -2.58 0.89
N PRO A 39 3.38 -2.79 0.71
CA PRO A 39 4.26 -1.76 0.16
C PRO A 39 3.77 -1.29 -1.21
N TYR A 40 3.88 0.02 -1.46
CA TYR A 40 3.34 0.65 -2.67
C TYR A 40 3.90 0.03 -3.96
N ARG A 41 5.19 -0.34 -3.94
CA ARG A 41 5.86 -1.04 -5.04
C ARG A 41 5.15 -2.35 -5.38
N ASP A 42 4.95 -3.23 -4.41
CA ASP A 42 4.26 -4.51 -4.63
C ASP A 42 2.86 -4.30 -5.18
N ARG A 43 2.11 -3.32 -4.68
CA ARG A 43 0.76 -3.02 -5.18
C ARG A 43 0.78 -2.71 -6.68
N VAL A 44 1.76 -1.94 -7.14
CA VAL A 44 1.94 -1.62 -8.57
C VAL A 44 2.32 -2.87 -9.37
N ILE A 45 3.25 -3.69 -8.85
CA ILE A 45 3.68 -4.94 -9.49
C ILE A 45 2.49 -5.88 -9.67
N HIS A 46 1.71 -6.11 -8.61
CA HIS A 46 0.57 -7.02 -8.62
C HIS A 46 -0.53 -6.57 -9.59
N LEU A 47 -0.73 -5.27 -9.77
CA LEU A 47 -1.65 -4.76 -10.79
C LEU A 47 -1.10 -5.05 -12.19
N LEU A 48 0.13 -4.64 -12.48
CA LEU A 48 0.75 -4.80 -13.80
C LEU A 48 0.96 -6.27 -14.21
N ALA A 49 1.04 -7.18 -13.24
CA ALA A 49 1.13 -8.61 -13.49
C ALA A 49 -0.10 -9.15 -14.23
N LEU A 50 -1.29 -8.67 -13.88
CA LEU A 50 -2.53 -9.19 -14.44
C LEU A 50 -2.81 -8.66 -15.85
N ARG A 51 -2.43 -7.40 -16.10
CA ARG A 51 -2.56 -6.75 -17.41
C ARG A 51 -1.67 -5.52 -17.54
N ILE A 52 -1.45 -5.14 -18.78
CA ILE A 52 -0.83 -3.86 -19.14
C ILE A 52 -1.78 -2.73 -18.73
N TYR A 53 -1.28 -1.71 -18.03
CA TYR A 53 -2.07 -0.56 -17.61
C TYR A 53 -1.50 0.75 -18.14
N LYS A 54 -2.37 1.73 -18.41
CA LYS A 54 -1.96 3.13 -18.64
C LYS A 54 -1.77 3.85 -17.30
N LYS A 55 -0.91 4.86 -17.26
CA LYS A 55 -0.66 5.68 -16.05
C LYS A 55 -1.95 6.21 -15.38
N PRO A 56 -2.91 6.85 -16.09
CA PRO A 56 -4.12 7.35 -15.45
C PRO A 56 -5.03 6.24 -14.93
N GLU A 57 -5.16 5.13 -15.66
CA GLU A 57 -5.98 3.98 -15.23
C GLU A 57 -5.41 3.28 -14.01
N LEU A 58 -4.09 3.06 -14.01
CA LEU A 58 -3.37 2.50 -12.87
C LEU A 58 -3.52 3.38 -11.64
N LEU A 59 -3.39 4.69 -11.81
CA LEU A 59 -3.55 5.65 -10.74
C LEU A 59 -4.97 5.61 -10.16
N ALA A 60 -6.00 5.61 -11.00
CA ALA A 60 -7.39 5.55 -10.55
C ALA A 60 -7.69 4.25 -9.79
N ARG A 61 -7.10 3.11 -10.21
CA ARG A 61 -7.21 1.85 -9.47
C ARG A 61 -6.52 1.95 -8.10
N LEU A 62 -5.28 2.42 -8.08
CA LEU A 62 -4.51 2.62 -6.85
C LEU A 62 -5.22 3.56 -5.87
N GLN A 63 -5.86 4.63 -6.35
CA GLN A 63 -6.65 5.55 -5.52
C GLN A 63 -7.84 4.85 -4.84
N ARG A 64 -8.54 3.95 -5.55
CA ARG A 64 -9.61 3.13 -4.96
C ARG A 64 -9.10 2.20 -3.87
N ASP A 65 -7.88 1.67 -4.03
CA ASP A 65 -7.20 0.88 -3.01
C ASP A 65 -6.63 1.76 -1.86
N GLY A 66 -6.89 3.07 -1.83
CA GLY A 66 -6.49 3.98 -0.75
C GLY A 66 -5.12 4.65 -0.92
N VAL A 67 -4.57 4.73 -2.14
CA VAL A 67 -3.31 5.45 -2.38
C VAL A 67 -3.52 6.96 -2.26
N MET A 68 -2.66 7.59 -1.46
CA MET A 68 -2.70 9.04 -1.21
C MET A 68 -2.03 9.82 -2.36
N GLN A 69 -2.44 11.09 -2.54
CA GLN A 69 -1.87 11.95 -3.58
C GLN A 69 -0.35 12.13 -3.45
N LYS A 70 0.20 12.08 -2.23
CA LYS A 70 1.64 12.16 -1.96
C LYS A 70 2.44 11.06 -2.68
N ASP A 71 1.86 9.89 -2.89
CA ASP A 71 2.51 8.74 -3.51
C ASP A 71 2.50 8.81 -5.05
N LYS A 72 1.74 9.75 -5.65
CA LYS A 72 1.68 9.95 -7.11
C LYS A 72 3.05 10.30 -7.70
N GLY A 73 3.86 11.09 -6.99
CA GLY A 73 5.22 11.43 -7.40
C GLY A 73 6.15 10.21 -7.41
N THR A 74 5.95 9.30 -6.45
CA THR A 74 6.71 8.05 -6.33
C THR A 74 6.27 7.01 -7.35
N LEU A 75 4.99 7.01 -7.77
CA LEU A 75 4.46 6.09 -8.78
C LEU A 75 5.28 6.12 -10.07
N GLY A 76 5.64 7.30 -10.55
CA GLY A 76 6.44 7.44 -11.77
C GLY A 76 7.83 6.79 -11.65
N LYS A 77 8.48 6.91 -10.49
CA LYS A 77 9.77 6.28 -10.21
C LYS A 77 9.64 4.76 -10.11
N ILE A 78 8.61 4.28 -9.39
CA ILE A 78 8.32 2.86 -9.26
C ILE A 78 8.04 2.25 -10.63
N LEU A 79 7.21 2.89 -11.46
CA LEU A 79 6.89 2.41 -12.80
C LEU A 79 8.12 2.26 -13.68
N GLN A 80 9.08 3.18 -13.62
CA GLN A 80 10.34 3.03 -14.37
C GLN A 80 11.17 1.83 -13.89
N GLN A 81 11.13 1.54 -12.59
CA GLN A 81 11.86 0.41 -12.01
C GLN A 81 11.18 -0.92 -12.27
N VAL A 82 9.85 -0.99 -12.15
CA VAL A 82 9.10 -2.25 -12.17
C VAL A 82 8.41 -2.57 -13.49
N ALA A 83 8.22 -1.56 -14.34
CA ALA A 83 7.49 -1.69 -15.58
C ALA A 83 8.34 -1.26 -16.78
N LYS A 84 8.05 -1.82 -17.94
CA LYS A 84 8.52 -1.33 -19.24
C LYS A 84 7.47 -0.34 -19.75
N TRP A 85 7.91 0.90 -20.00
CA TRP A 85 7.05 1.93 -20.58
C TRP A 85 7.05 1.79 -22.10
N ASN A 86 5.87 1.73 -22.70
CA ASN A 86 5.67 1.70 -24.14
C ASN A 86 5.20 3.09 -24.61
N PRO A 87 6.05 3.86 -25.31
CA PRO A 87 5.69 5.21 -25.77
C PRO A 87 4.65 5.21 -26.89
N LYS A 88 4.46 4.09 -27.61
CA LYS A 88 3.44 3.96 -28.67
C LYS A 88 2.02 4.12 -28.11
N ASP A 89 1.74 3.49 -26.97
CA ASP A 89 0.40 3.41 -26.39
C ASP A 89 0.29 4.07 -25.01
N ASN A 90 1.39 4.67 -24.53
CA ASN A 90 1.54 5.19 -23.16
C ASN A 90 1.16 4.15 -22.09
N SER A 91 1.53 2.90 -22.35
CA SER A 91 1.18 1.75 -21.54
C SER A 91 2.40 1.25 -20.74
N PHE A 92 2.13 0.64 -19.59
CA PHE A 92 3.14 0.07 -18.71
C PHE A 92 2.90 -1.43 -18.61
N SER A 93 3.90 -2.23 -18.95
CA SER A 93 3.88 -3.69 -18.80
C SER A 93 4.86 -4.13 -17.71
N LEU A 94 4.52 -5.15 -16.92
CA LEU A 94 5.43 -5.63 -15.87
C LEU A 94 6.72 -6.19 -16.49
N LYS A 95 7.87 -5.95 -15.84
CA LYS A 95 9.14 -6.57 -16.23
C LYS A 95 9.17 -8.04 -15.81
N GLU A 96 9.75 -8.89 -16.65
CA GLU A 96 9.69 -10.34 -16.46
C GLU A 96 10.37 -10.81 -15.16
N HIS A 97 11.49 -10.20 -14.79
CA HIS A 97 12.20 -10.49 -13.53
C HIS A 97 11.42 -10.17 -12.25
N LEU A 98 10.23 -9.55 -12.35
CA LEU A 98 9.39 -9.27 -11.19
C LEU A 98 8.25 -10.26 -11.03
N PHE A 99 8.03 -11.15 -12.00
CA PHE A 99 7.07 -12.24 -11.85
C PHE A 99 7.42 -13.11 -10.64
N GLN A 100 8.70 -13.33 -10.35
CA GLN A 100 9.16 -14.03 -9.13
C GLN A 100 8.82 -13.32 -7.80
N THR A 101 8.50 -12.03 -7.82
CA THR A 101 8.13 -11.25 -6.61
C THR A 101 6.62 -11.27 -6.37
N LEU A 102 5.84 -11.91 -7.25
CA LEU A 102 4.38 -11.94 -7.13
C LEU A 102 3.92 -12.87 -6.02
N GLN A 103 2.90 -12.43 -5.30
CA GLN A 103 2.26 -13.19 -4.22
C GLN A 103 0.93 -13.73 -4.72
N THR A 104 0.78 -15.05 -4.67
CA THR A 104 -0.47 -15.74 -5.03
C THR A 104 -1.61 -15.47 -4.04
N ASP A 105 -1.26 -15.15 -2.78
CA ASP A 105 -2.23 -14.79 -1.73
C ASP A 105 -2.40 -13.27 -1.56
N TRP A 106 -2.34 -12.53 -2.66
CA TRP A 106 -2.54 -11.09 -2.62
C TRP A 106 -4.00 -10.75 -2.25
N PRO A 107 -4.25 -9.87 -1.25
CA PRO A 107 -5.60 -9.57 -0.78
C PRO A 107 -6.49 -8.84 -1.80
N GLY A 108 -5.90 -8.31 -2.87
CA GLY A 108 -6.63 -7.67 -3.98
C GLY A 108 -6.92 -8.58 -5.16
N TYR A 109 -6.53 -9.86 -5.11
CA TYR A 109 -6.78 -10.82 -6.17
C TYR A 109 -8.05 -11.62 -5.89
N THR A 110 -8.92 -11.64 -6.89
CA THR A 110 -10.02 -12.60 -6.96
C THR A 110 -9.48 -13.98 -7.33
N GLU A 111 -10.29 -15.02 -7.16
CA GLU A 111 -9.90 -16.38 -7.57
C GLU A 111 -9.51 -16.44 -9.06
N ILE A 112 -10.21 -15.66 -9.89
CA ILE A 112 -9.93 -15.49 -11.32
C ILE A 112 -8.54 -14.84 -11.51
N ASP A 113 -8.23 -13.78 -10.76
CA ASP A 113 -6.91 -13.14 -10.84
C ASP A 113 -5.80 -14.09 -10.40
N LYS A 114 -6.03 -14.91 -9.37
CA LYS A 114 -5.07 -15.93 -8.90
C LYS A 114 -4.81 -17.00 -9.97
N GLN A 115 -5.84 -17.46 -10.67
CA GLN A 115 -5.70 -18.39 -11.79
C GLN A 115 -4.93 -17.75 -12.95
N ASN A 116 -5.26 -16.51 -13.30
CA ASN A 116 -4.55 -15.77 -14.34
C ASN A 116 -3.06 -15.61 -14.00
N LEU A 117 -2.75 -15.23 -12.76
CA LEU A 117 -1.38 -15.14 -12.27
C LEU A 117 -0.62 -16.46 -12.44
N LYS A 118 -1.24 -17.60 -12.08
CA LYS A 118 -0.63 -18.92 -12.27
C LYS A 118 -0.27 -19.18 -13.72
N LEU A 119 -1.16 -18.85 -14.67
CA LEU A 119 -0.91 -19.01 -16.11
C LEU A 119 0.28 -18.17 -16.58
N ILE A 120 0.39 -16.94 -16.07
CA ILE A 120 1.48 -16.02 -16.40
C ILE A 120 2.80 -16.49 -15.81
N LEU A 121 2.78 -17.06 -14.60
CA LEU A 121 3.96 -17.63 -13.92
C LEU A 121 4.39 -19.00 -14.47
N SER A 122 3.50 -19.72 -15.16
CA SER A 122 3.80 -21.02 -15.76
C SER A 122 4.42 -20.95 -17.16
N ARG A 123 4.65 -19.74 -17.68
CA ARG A 123 5.34 -19.49 -18.95
C ARG A 123 6.84 -19.46 -18.75
#